data_AF-A0A3C1W5H7-F1
#
_entry.id   AF-A0A3C1W5H7-F1
#
_cell.length_a   1.000
_cell.length_b   1.000
_cell.length_c   1.000
_cell.angle_alpha   90.00
_cell.angle_beta   90.00
_cell.angle_gamma   90.00
#
_symmetry.space_group_name_H-M   'P 1'
#
loop_
_entity.id
_entity.type
_entity.pdbx_description
1 polymer ?
#
loop_
_entity_poly.entity_id
_entity_poly.type
_entity_poly.pdbx_seq_one_letter_code
_entity_poly.pdbx_strand_id
1 'polypeptide(L)'
;MRAFSLHLSLVLSLNLAVFAEDTADDAVKNEERLLSSVRQLTFAGKRAGEGYFSADGKKMIFQSERSKENPFFQIYLLDLETGDTQRISPGHGKTTCAWIHPSGKKVMFASTHSDPDSQKKQAEELKRRAEGTEKRYSWDYDPFYEIYEYDLETKKSRNLSRTVGYDAEGAYSPDGSKIVFGSNRLGYSEAEGLSEKDRDWFKLNPSFLMDLFIMDSDGSNVERLTSKEGYDGGPFFDAGGKNICWRRFNREGDQAEIFTMELAGKKERQLTDLGAMSWAPYFHPSGDYLIFATNLNGFANFELYLVDAAGEKEPVRVTWVDGFDGLPAFSPDGNRLSWTSKRSGLSGSQIFMAQWNHEGALDLLAEAPIRGAAPDSPGSQDLEPSPEALQGLTSTNAKVDKDDLRHHVEYLAGPDLEGRMTGTPGEKTATAYVGKAFELFGLKPFLADDYFHPFEFTAGVDLGEKNKLTLTIGGEKTELKVNEDWKPLSFSQLGEITAEEIVFAGYGIEIPKGQVGADGKKSGMYSSYYHLAVKDKWVLVLRFMPENVSAERRRQFARYSSMRYKAMTARQKGAKGIIF
;
A
#
# COMPACT_ATOMS: atom_id res chain seq x y z
N MET A 1 43.18 55.05 9.64
CA MET A 1 42.81 55.75 8.38
C MET A 1 43.09 54.81 7.21
N ARG A 2 42.08 54.00 6.86
CA ARG A 2 41.72 53.47 5.53
C ARG A 2 40.30 52.96 5.75
N ALA A 3 39.35 53.67 5.15
CA ALA A 3 37.92 53.48 5.32
C ALA A 3 37.43 52.46 4.30
N PHE A 4 36.50 51.60 4.70
CA PHE A 4 35.36 51.23 3.85
C PHE A 4 34.13 51.01 4.73
N SER A 5 33.06 51.68 4.34
CA SER A 5 31.75 51.72 5.00
C SER A 5 31.11 50.34 5.07
N LEU A 6 30.69 49.93 6.27
CA LEU A 6 29.58 49.00 6.41
C LEU A 6 28.30 49.78 6.11
N HIS A 7 27.64 49.49 4.99
CA HIS A 7 26.23 49.80 4.82
C HIS A 7 25.44 48.53 5.15
N LEU A 8 24.61 48.70 6.17
CA LEU A 8 23.59 47.79 6.64
C LEU A 8 22.53 47.66 5.53
N SER A 9 22.58 46.59 4.75
CA SER A 9 21.42 46.14 3.98
C SER A 9 20.73 45.06 4.81
N LEU A 10 19.64 45.49 5.45
CA LEU A 10 18.65 44.65 6.09
C LEU A 10 17.99 43.80 4.99
N VAL A 11 18.54 42.62 4.69
CA VAL A 11 17.80 41.59 3.94
C VAL A 11 17.03 40.79 4.96
N LEU A 12 15.75 41.10 5.06
CA LEU A 12 14.75 40.27 5.70
C LEU A 12 14.57 39.02 4.82
N SER A 13 15.49 38.06 4.92
CA SER A 13 15.27 36.72 4.36
C SER A 13 14.29 36.00 5.27
N LEU A 14 13.03 35.99 4.85
CA LEU A 14 12.02 35.04 5.31
C LEU A 14 12.68 33.65 5.32
N ASN A 15 12.77 33.05 6.51
CA ASN A 15 13.07 31.64 6.64
C ASN A 15 11.89 30.87 6.03
N LEU A 16 12.01 30.50 4.75
CA LEU A 16 11.25 29.38 4.18
C LEU A 16 11.98 28.10 4.58
N ALA A 17 11.87 27.78 5.87
CA ALA A 17 12.09 26.43 6.36
C ALA A 17 10.75 25.69 6.23
N VAL A 18 10.55 25.00 5.11
CA VAL A 18 9.50 23.99 4.98
C VAL A 18 10.16 22.72 4.44
N PHE A 19 10.84 22.01 5.34
CA PHE A 19 10.92 20.56 5.27
C PHE A 19 10.25 20.08 6.54
N ALA A 20 8.97 19.74 6.42
CA ALA A 20 8.22 19.16 7.51
C ALA A 20 8.72 17.71 7.69
N GLU A 21 9.48 17.49 8.77
CA GLU A 21 9.47 16.19 9.44
C GLU A 21 8.05 15.98 9.97
N ASP A 22 7.31 15.00 9.47
CA ASP A 22 6.02 14.65 10.08
C ASP A 22 6.27 14.07 11.47
N THR A 23 6.22 14.93 12.47
CA THR A 23 6.15 14.51 13.87
C THR A 23 4.79 13.85 14.13
N ALA A 24 4.65 13.10 15.22
CA ALA A 24 3.34 12.56 15.62
C ALA A 24 2.29 13.68 15.79
N ASP A 25 2.71 14.89 16.17
CA ASP A 25 1.82 16.06 16.26
C ASP A 25 1.41 16.58 14.87
N ASP A 26 2.28 16.48 13.87
CA ASP A 26 1.97 16.91 12.50
C ASP A 26 1.11 15.88 11.76
N ALA A 27 1.34 14.58 11.99
CA ALA A 27 0.45 13.50 11.55
C ALA A 27 -0.98 13.71 12.05
N VAL A 28 -1.16 14.04 13.35
CA VAL A 28 -2.47 14.34 13.93
C VAL A 28 -3.09 15.58 13.29
N LYS A 29 -2.34 16.69 13.18
CA LYS A 29 -2.83 17.90 12.51
C LYS A 29 -3.25 17.65 11.06
N ASN A 30 -2.48 16.85 10.32
CA ASN A 30 -2.77 16.51 8.93
C ASN A 30 -4.04 15.66 8.82
N GLU A 31 -4.23 14.68 9.71
CA GLU A 31 -5.47 13.89 9.77
C GLU A 31 -6.68 14.74 10.17
N GLU A 32 -6.52 15.66 11.13
CA GLU A 32 -7.57 16.55 11.66
C GLU A 32 -8.13 17.54 10.62
N ARG A 33 -7.39 17.81 9.53
CA ARG A 33 -7.90 18.61 8.39
C ARG A 33 -9.08 17.95 7.70
N LEU A 34 -9.13 16.61 7.70
CA LEU A 34 -10.10 15.82 6.95
C LEU A 34 -11.02 15.00 7.86
N LEU A 35 -10.52 14.54 9.00
CA LEU A 35 -11.22 13.66 9.93
C LEU A 35 -11.36 14.33 11.30
N SER A 36 -12.60 14.49 11.76
CA SER A 36 -12.86 14.94 13.13
C SER A 36 -13.83 14.01 13.84
N SER A 37 -13.84 14.03 15.17
CA SER A 37 -14.70 13.18 16.00
C SER A 37 -14.57 11.68 15.70
N VAL A 38 -13.33 11.23 15.45
CA VAL A 38 -13.01 9.82 15.17
C VAL A 38 -13.47 8.96 16.35
N ARG A 39 -14.27 7.93 16.06
CA ARG A 39 -14.73 6.95 17.06
C ARG A 39 -14.72 5.52 16.51
N GLN A 40 -14.38 4.56 17.37
CA GLN A 40 -14.54 3.15 17.04
C GLN A 40 -16.03 2.77 17.08
N LEU A 41 -16.49 2.04 16.06
CA LEU A 41 -17.89 1.64 15.90
C LEU A 41 -18.11 0.18 16.32
N THR A 42 -17.15 -0.70 16.08
CA THR A 42 -17.26 -2.12 16.43
C THR A 42 -16.29 -2.51 17.55
N PHE A 43 -16.79 -3.22 18.55
CA PHE A 43 -16.01 -3.63 19.73
C PHE A 43 -16.01 -5.15 19.95
N ALA A 44 -16.95 -5.85 19.33
CA ALA A 44 -17.16 -7.28 19.53
C ALA A 44 -16.41 -8.12 18.48
N GLY A 45 -15.84 -9.23 18.94
CA GLY A 45 -15.18 -10.23 18.10
C GLY A 45 -13.69 -9.99 17.87
N LYS A 46 -13.05 -10.95 17.20
CA LYS A 46 -11.62 -10.92 16.85
C LYS A 46 -11.33 -9.78 15.86
N ARG A 47 -12.23 -9.52 14.92
CA ARG A 47 -12.10 -8.44 13.92
C ARG A 47 -13.42 -8.10 13.25
N ALA A 48 -13.50 -6.90 12.71
CA ALA A 48 -14.57 -6.42 11.85
C ALA A 48 -13.98 -5.56 10.71
N GLY A 49 -14.71 -5.44 9.62
CA GLY A 49 -14.36 -4.59 8.48
C GLY A 49 -15.47 -4.53 7.42
N GLU A 50 -15.18 -3.91 6.28
CA GLU A 50 -16.11 -3.76 5.13
C GLU A 50 -17.50 -3.25 5.56
N GLY A 51 -17.55 -2.03 6.12
CA GLY A 51 -18.80 -1.41 6.54
C GLY A 51 -19.38 -0.50 5.48
N TYR A 52 -20.63 -0.72 5.08
CA TYR A 52 -21.34 0.12 4.10
C TYR A 52 -22.66 0.64 4.67
N PHE A 53 -22.96 1.90 4.41
CA PHE A 53 -24.15 2.58 4.92
C PHE A 53 -25.42 2.17 4.16
N SER A 54 -26.57 2.21 4.83
CA SER A 54 -27.87 2.24 4.14
C SER A 54 -28.04 3.57 3.41
N ALA A 55 -28.93 3.60 2.40
CA ALA A 55 -29.20 4.81 1.60
C ALA A 55 -29.69 6.01 2.44
N ASP A 56 -30.31 5.77 3.60
CA ASP A 56 -30.73 6.81 4.56
C ASP A 56 -29.64 7.16 5.60
N GLY A 57 -28.47 6.51 5.56
CA GLY A 57 -27.35 6.74 6.46
C GLY A 57 -27.57 6.32 7.91
N LYS A 58 -28.64 5.57 8.22
CA LYS A 58 -29.02 5.17 9.59
C LYS A 58 -28.51 3.79 10.01
N LYS A 59 -28.19 2.92 9.05
CA LYS A 59 -27.71 1.56 9.31
C LYS A 59 -26.39 1.33 8.62
N MET A 60 -25.65 0.34 9.10
CA MET A 60 -24.43 -0.15 8.48
C MET A 60 -24.46 -1.67 8.38
N ILE A 61 -24.20 -2.20 7.18
CA ILE A 61 -23.94 -3.63 7.00
C ILE A 61 -22.44 -3.85 7.00
N PHE A 62 -21.96 -4.88 7.68
CA PHE A 62 -20.53 -5.14 7.80
C PHE A 62 -20.22 -6.60 8.10
N GLN A 63 -18.96 -7.00 7.93
CA GLN A 63 -18.48 -8.34 8.25
C GLN A 63 -17.72 -8.38 9.58
N SER A 64 -17.91 -9.44 10.37
CA SER A 64 -17.17 -9.63 11.62
C SER A 64 -16.97 -11.09 12.03
N GLU A 65 -15.79 -11.40 12.54
CA GLU A 65 -15.48 -12.65 13.25
C GLU A 65 -15.81 -12.47 14.74
N ARG A 66 -17.07 -12.68 15.10
CA ARG A 66 -17.55 -12.51 16.48
C ARG A 66 -18.34 -13.69 17.05
N SER A 67 -18.75 -14.64 16.21
CA SER A 67 -19.44 -15.85 16.66
C SER A 67 -18.42 -16.84 17.22
N LYS A 68 -18.79 -17.56 18.29
CA LYS A 68 -18.01 -18.69 18.81
C LYS A 68 -18.28 -19.96 18.01
N GLU A 69 -19.45 -20.07 17.38
CA GLU A 69 -19.83 -21.25 16.60
C GLU A 69 -19.20 -21.26 15.21
N ASN A 70 -18.86 -20.10 14.64
CA ASN A 70 -18.28 -19.98 13.31
C ASN A 70 -16.95 -19.19 13.34
N PRO A 71 -15.82 -19.79 12.90
CA PRO A 71 -14.52 -19.15 12.91
C PRO A 71 -14.31 -18.15 11.75
N PHE A 72 -15.26 -18.04 10.82
CA PHE A 72 -15.18 -17.18 9.65
C PHE A 72 -16.00 -15.89 9.81
N PHE A 73 -15.74 -14.91 8.94
CA PHE A 73 -16.56 -13.70 8.85
C PHE A 73 -18.02 -14.06 8.63
N GLN A 74 -18.88 -13.39 9.38
CA GLN A 74 -20.33 -13.39 9.25
C GLN A 74 -20.83 -11.96 9.01
N ILE A 75 -21.99 -11.81 8.39
CA ILE A 75 -22.56 -10.51 8.03
C ILE A 75 -23.53 -10.04 9.11
N TYR A 76 -23.39 -8.77 9.51
CA TYR A 76 -24.19 -8.14 10.54
C TYR A 76 -24.73 -6.80 10.06
N LEU A 77 -25.96 -6.47 10.47
CA LEU A 77 -26.59 -5.18 10.30
C LEU A 77 -26.59 -4.45 11.65
N LEU A 78 -25.96 -3.28 11.69
CA LEU A 78 -25.90 -2.37 12.81
C LEU A 78 -26.88 -1.21 12.59
N ASP A 79 -27.67 -0.89 13.61
CA ASP A 79 -28.37 0.38 13.72
C ASP A 79 -27.45 1.43 14.34
N LEU A 80 -27.19 2.53 13.63
CA LEU A 80 -26.22 3.55 14.07
C LEU A 80 -26.77 4.47 15.16
N GLU A 81 -28.09 4.47 15.38
CA GLU A 81 -28.75 5.25 16.42
C GLU A 81 -28.80 4.46 17.73
N THR A 82 -29.26 3.21 17.69
CA THR A 82 -29.41 2.39 18.92
C THR A 82 -28.16 1.59 19.28
N GLY A 83 -27.31 1.30 18.29
CA GLY A 83 -26.19 0.36 18.44
C GLY A 83 -26.60 -1.11 18.32
N ASP A 84 -27.89 -1.41 18.10
CA ASP A 84 -28.37 -2.78 17.97
C ASP A 84 -27.73 -3.45 16.75
N THR A 85 -27.23 -4.66 16.97
CA THR A 85 -26.58 -5.44 15.92
C THR A 85 -27.26 -6.79 15.76
N GLN A 86 -27.72 -7.09 14.55
CA GLN A 86 -28.29 -8.39 14.19
C GLN A 86 -27.43 -9.11 13.17
N ARG A 87 -27.30 -10.44 13.31
CA ARG A 87 -26.68 -11.27 12.26
C ARG A 87 -27.67 -11.43 11.10
N ILE A 88 -27.19 -11.18 9.88
CA ILE A 88 -27.94 -11.37 8.63
C ILE A 88 -27.57 -12.70 7.97
N SER A 89 -26.29 -13.08 8.01
CA SER A 89 -25.85 -14.33 7.42
C SER A 89 -26.36 -15.57 8.19
N PRO A 90 -26.41 -16.75 7.53
CA PRO A 90 -26.96 -17.98 8.12
C PRO A 90 -26.27 -18.45 9.41
N GLY A 91 -25.00 -18.08 9.63
CA GLY A 91 -24.21 -18.52 10.78
C GLY A 91 -23.28 -19.70 10.50
N HIS A 92 -23.33 -20.30 9.31
CA HIS A 92 -22.38 -21.31 8.83
C HIS A 92 -21.82 -20.95 7.46
N GLY A 93 -20.72 -21.60 7.08
CA GLY A 93 -19.97 -21.24 5.89
C GLY A 93 -19.28 -19.89 6.03
N LYS A 94 -18.59 -19.47 4.95
CA LYS A 94 -17.92 -18.17 4.88
C LYS A 94 -18.87 -17.13 4.30
N THR A 95 -18.66 -15.88 4.65
CA THR A 95 -19.39 -14.75 4.07
C THR A 95 -18.51 -13.54 3.88
N THR A 96 -18.85 -12.71 2.89
CA THR A 96 -18.16 -11.45 2.58
C THR A 96 -19.06 -10.48 1.81
N CYS A 97 -18.56 -9.26 1.58
CA CYS A 97 -19.05 -8.30 0.58
C CYS A 97 -20.57 -8.11 0.62
N ALA A 98 -21.06 -7.57 1.72
CA ALA A 98 -22.48 -7.33 1.92
C ALA A 98 -22.90 -5.91 1.54
N TRP A 99 -24.15 -5.74 1.11
CA TRP A 99 -24.70 -4.44 0.72
C TRP A 99 -26.18 -4.32 1.08
N ILE A 100 -26.63 -3.13 1.49
CA ILE A 100 -28.05 -2.88 1.80
C ILE A 100 -28.72 -2.36 0.52
N HIS A 101 -29.76 -3.05 0.06
CA HIS A 101 -30.53 -2.59 -1.10
C HIS A 101 -31.10 -1.19 -0.81
N PRO A 102 -31.11 -0.24 -1.77
CA PRO A 102 -31.56 1.15 -1.53
C PRO A 102 -32.97 1.30 -0.95
N SER A 103 -33.85 0.33 -1.18
CA SER A 103 -35.18 0.27 -0.54
C SER A 103 -35.15 0.06 0.99
N GLY A 104 -34.02 -0.33 1.57
CA GLY A 104 -33.85 -0.63 3.00
C GLY A 104 -34.51 -1.94 3.47
N LYS A 105 -35.13 -2.71 2.55
CA LYS A 105 -35.89 -3.94 2.87
C LYS A 105 -35.09 -5.23 2.66
N LYS A 106 -33.97 -5.15 1.93
CA LYS A 106 -33.20 -6.30 1.51
C LYS A 106 -31.71 -6.05 1.70
N VAL A 107 -30.96 -7.12 1.87
CA VAL A 107 -29.49 -7.12 1.98
C VAL A 107 -28.93 -8.17 1.04
N MET A 108 -27.87 -7.84 0.32
CA MET A 108 -27.09 -8.81 -0.43
C MET A 108 -25.82 -9.18 0.34
N PHE A 109 -25.34 -10.41 0.19
CA PHE A 109 -24.01 -10.83 0.63
C PHE A 109 -23.53 -12.05 -0.16
N ALA A 110 -22.22 -12.25 -0.25
CA ALA A 110 -21.63 -13.46 -0.83
C ALA A 110 -21.40 -14.52 0.25
N SER A 111 -21.63 -15.80 -0.07
CA SER A 111 -21.46 -16.87 0.90
C SER A 111 -21.22 -18.25 0.31
N THR A 112 -20.50 -19.09 1.05
CA THR A 112 -20.30 -20.52 0.76
C THR A 112 -21.25 -21.44 1.53
N HIS A 113 -22.30 -20.92 2.20
CA HIS A 113 -23.15 -21.71 3.09
C HIS A 113 -23.98 -22.82 2.38
N SER A 114 -24.07 -22.78 1.05
CA SER A 114 -24.67 -23.82 0.22
C SER A 114 -23.70 -24.94 -0.16
N ASP A 115 -22.40 -24.77 0.09
CA ASP A 115 -21.42 -25.84 -0.07
C ASP A 115 -21.81 -27.01 0.85
N PRO A 116 -22.02 -28.24 0.32
CA PRO A 116 -22.30 -29.42 1.11
C PRO A 116 -21.28 -29.68 2.22
N ASP A 117 -20.03 -29.26 2.02
CA ASP A 117 -18.92 -29.42 2.99
C ASP A 117 -18.73 -28.19 3.89
N SER A 118 -19.55 -27.14 3.78
CA SER A 118 -19.38 -25.87 4.55
C SER A 118 -19.26 -26.10 6.06
N GLN A 119 -20.13 -26.92 6.64
CA GLN A 119 -20.12 -27.24 8.07
C GLN A 119 -18.91 -28.08 8.47
N LYS A 120 -18.48 -29.01 7.61
CA LYS A 120 -17.27 -29.81 7.82
C LYS A 120 -16.02 -28.93 7.81
N LYS A 121 -15.88 -28.06 6.79
CA LYS A 121 -14.78 -27.08 6.69
C LYS A 121 -14.73 -26.16 7.92
N GLN A 122 -15.89 -25.75 8.43
CA GLN A 122 -16.03 -24.97 9.66
C GLN A 122 -15.55 -25.73 10.90
N ALA A 123 -15.96 -26.98 11.09
CA ALA A 123 -15.53 -27.82 12.21
C ALA A 123 -14.01 -28.09 12.18
N GLU A 124 -13.45 -28.34 11.00
CA GLU A 124 -12.02 -28.53 10.82
C GLU A 124 -11.21 -27.27 11.16
N GLU A 125 -11.71 -26.09 10.81
CA GLU A 125 -11.05 -24.83 11.15
C GLU A 125 -11.08 -24.55 12.66
N LEU A 126 -12.22 -24.78 13.32
CA LEU A 126 -12.29 -24.68 14.78
C LEU A 126 -11.30 -25.62 15.46
N LYS A 127 -11.17 -26.85 14.96
CA LYS A 127 -10.20 -27.83 15.46
C LYS A 127 -8.76 -27.32 15.29
N ARG A 128 -8.38 -26.83 14.10
CA ARG A 128 -7.03 -26.26 13.84
C ARG A 128 -6.70 -25.10 14.78
N ARG A 129 -7.65 -24.19 15.00
CA ARG A 129 -7.48 -23.06 15.94
C ARG A 129 -7.29 -23.54 17.37
N ALA A 130 -8.08 -24.53 17.81
CA ALA A 130 -7.93 -25.13 19.15
C ALA A 130 -6.57 -25.83 19.34
N GLU A 131 -6.01 -26.40 18.28
CA GLU A 131 -4.69 -27.05 18.27
C GLU A 131 -3.52 -26.05 18.08
N GLY A 132 -3.78 -24.76 17.89
CA GLY A 132 -2.75 -23.75 17.65
C GLY A 132 -2.04 -23.90 16.30
N THR A 133 -2.60 -24.66 15.37
CA THR A 133 -2.07 -24.89 14.01
C THR A 133 -2.74 -23.99 12.97
N GLU A 134 -3.23 -22.82 13.41
CA GLU A 134 -3.89 -21.87 12.52
C GLU A 134 -2.94 -21.36 11.44
N LYS A 135 -3.44 -21.31 10.20
CA LYS A 135 -2.70 -20.71 9.10
C LYS A 135 -2.79 -19.19 9.20
N ARG A 136 -1.75 -18.50 8.73
CA ARG A 136 -1.86 -17.06 8.48
C ARG A 136 -3.02 -16.85 7.50
N TYR A 137 -3.85 -15.86 7.81
CA TYR A 137 -4.99 -15.52 6.96
C TYR A 137 -4.53 -15.21 5.53
N SER A 138 -5.22 -15.82 4.57
CA SER A 138 -5.16 -15.53 3.14
C SER A 138 -6.58 -15.49 2.64
N TRP A 139 -6.90 -14.52 1.78
CA TRP A 139 -8.18 -14.55 1.08
C TRP A 139 -8.22 -15.80 0.19
N ASP A 140 -9.32 -16.52 0.23
CA ASP A 140 -9.50 -17.70 -0.59
C ASP A 140 -10.70 -17.53 -1.53
N TYR A 141 -10.42 -17.73 -2.82
CA TYR A 141 -11.40 -17.63 -3.89
C TYR A 141 -12.16 -18.96 -4.01
N ASP A 142 -12.85 -19.34 -2.92
CA ASP A 142 -13.59 -20.60 -2.82
C ASP A 142 -14.67 -20.64 -3.94
N PRO A 143 -14.71 -21.71 -4.78
CA PRO A 143 -15.60 -21.79 -5.94
C PRO A 143 -17.09 -21.99 -5.58
N PHE A 144 -17.42 -22.06 -4.28
CA PHE A 144 -18.79 -22.11 -3.79
C PHE A 144 -19.29 -20.75 -3.29
N TYR A 145 -18.53 -19.66 -3.48
CA TYR A 145 -19.05 -18.33 -3.18
C TYR A 145 -20.12 -17.95 -4.18
N GLU A 146 -21.33 -17.79 -3.66
CA GLU A 146 -22.51 -17.38 -4.41
C GLU A 146 -23.08 -16.10 -3.79
N ILE A 147 -23.71 -15.26 -4.60
CA ILE A 147 -24.37 -14.04 -4.15
C ILE A 147 -25.81 -14.37 -3.72
N TYR A 148 -26.16 -13.97 -2.50
CA TYR A 148 -27.47 -14.16 -1.90
C TYR A 148 -28.15 -12.83 -1.63
N GLU A 149 -29.45 -12.78 -1.86
CA GLU A 149 -30.33 -11.72 -1.35
C GLU A 149 -31.10 -12.23 -0.14
N TYR A 150 -31.13 -11.44 0.93
CA TYR A 150 -31.88 -11.68 2.15
C TYR A 150 -32.94 -10.59 2.34
N ASP A 151 -34.17 -11.02 2.56
CA ASP A 151 -35.30 -10.15 2.85
C ASP A 151 -35.43 -9.92 4.36
N LEU A 152 -35.35 -8.65 4.79
CA LEU A 152 -35.29 -8.29 6.21
C LEU A 152 -36.63 -8.48 6.93
N GLU A 153 -37.75 -8.54 6.21
CA GLU A 153 -39.09 -8.72 6.78
C GLU A 153 -39.43 -10.20 6.92
N THR A 154 -39.33 -10.96 5.83
CA THR A 154 -39.67 -12.38 5.77
C THR A 154 -38.58 -13.29 6.32
N LYS A 155 -37.36 -12.76 6.51
CA LYS A 155 -36.18 -13.49 6.98
C LYS A 155 -35.76 -14.64 6.06
N LYS A 156 -36.09 -14.56 4.77
CA LYS A 156 -35.77 -15.57 3.76
C LYS A 156 -34.62 -15.11 2.87
N SER A 157 -33.77 -16.07 2.46
CA SER A 157 -32.71 -15.85 1.48
C SER A 157 -33.05 -16.49 0.14
N ARG A 158 -32.51 -15.94 -0.96
CA ARG A 158 -32.46 -16.57 -2.29
C ARG A 158 -31.08 -16.42 -2.91
N ASN A 159 -30.63 -17.45 -3.65
CA ASN A 159 -29.40 -17.41 -4.44
C ASN A 159 -29.65 -16.71 -5.79
N LEU A 160 -28.83 -15.70 -6.10
CA LEU A 160 -28.90 -14.88 -7.32
C LEU A 160 -27.98 -15.38 -8.45
N SER A 161 -26.75 -15.82 -8.14
CA SER A 161 -25.71 -16.12 -9.16
C SER A 161 -25.80 -17.53 -9.75
N ARG A 162 -26.04 -18.56 -8.92
CA ARG A 162 -26.22 -19.98 -9.28
C ARG A 162 -25.17 -20.52 -10.26
N THR A 163 -23.89 -20.26 -10.00
CA THR A 163 -22.78 -20.69 -10.85
C THR A 163 -21.57 -21.11 -10.02
N VAL A 164 -20.79 -22.05 -10.55
CA VAL A 164 -19.50 -22.40 -9.94
C VAL A 164 -18.52 -21.25 -10.18
N GLY A 165 -17.85 -20.84 -9.12
CA GLY A 165 -16.90 -19.73 -9.13
C GLY A 165 -16.92 -18.97 -7.81
N TYR A 166 -16.02 -18.00 -7.71
CA TYR A 166 -16.06 -17.00 -6.67
C TYR A 166 -16.93 -15.84 -7.16
N ASP A 167 -18.20 -15.83 -6.81
CA ASP A 167 -19.10 -14.71 -7.05
C ASP A 167 -19.26 -13.89 -5.77
N ALA A 168 -18.63 -12.72 -5.73
CA ALA A 168 -18.63 -11.87 -4.56
C ALA A 168 -18.36 -10.40 -4.92
N GLU A 169 -17.98 -9.59 -3.93
CA GLU A 169 -17.58 -8.19 -4.14
C GLU A 169 -18.71 -7.37 -4.81
N GLY A 170 -19.96 -7.69 -4.46
CA GLY A 170 -21.14 -7.11 -5.08
C GLY A 170 -21.55 -5.77 -4.48
N ALA A 171 -22.00 -4.84 -5.31
CA ALA A 171 -22.66 -3.59 -4.92
C ALA A 171 -23.96 -3.37 -5.72
N TYR A 172 -25.02 -2.90 -5.06
CA TYR A 172 -26.25 -2.49 -5.74
C TYR A 172 -26.06 -1.12 -6.41
N SER A 173 -26.70 -0.92 -7.56
CA SER A 173 -26.84 0.42 -8.14
C SER A 173 -27.67 1.34 -7.22
N PRO A 174 -27.51 2.66 -7.29
CA PRO A 174 -28.24 3.60 -6.42
C PRO A 174 -29.77 3.49 -6.51
N ASP A 175 -30.30 3.10 -7.67
CA ASP A 175 -31.73 2.84 -7.89
C ASP A 175 -32.17 1.42 -7.47
N GLY A 176 -31.21 0.55 -7.12
CA GLY A 176 -31.41 -0.84 -6.73
C GLY A 176 -31.74 -1.79 -7.88
N SER A 177 -31.71 -1.34 -9.14
CA SER A 177 -32.12 -2.16 -10.28
C SER A 177 -31.06 -3.16 -10.72
N LYS A 178 -29.77 -2.87 -10.48
CA LYS A 178 -28.60 -3.65 -10.92
C LYS A 178 -27.70 -4.03 -9.75
N ILE A 179 -26.87 -5.05 -9.98
CA ILE A 179 -25.75 -5.44 -9.12
C ILE A 179 -24.49 -5.53 -9.99
N VAL A 180 -23.43 -4.82 -9.61
CA VAL A 180 -22.07 -5.03 -10.14
C VAL A 180 -21.31 -5.92 -9.16
N PHE A 181 -20.51 -6.87 -9.64
CA PHE A 181 -19.82 -7.84 -8.79
C PHE A 181 -18.56 -8.40 -9.46
N GLY A 182 -17.66 -8.99 -8.67
CA GLY A 182 -16.49 -9.70 -9.18
C GLY A 182 -16.78 -11.19 -9.34
N SER A 183 -16.29 -11.80 -10.42
CA SER A 183 -16.44 -13.23 -10.66
C SER A 183 -15.30 -13.84 -11.47
N ASN A 184 -14.88 -15.05 -11.07
CA ASN A 184 -13.98 -15.89 -11.87
C ASN A 184 -14.70 -17.08 -12.54
N ARG A 185 -16.03 -17.00 -12.69
CA ARG A 185 -16.88 -18.05 -13.28
C ARG A 185 -16.37 -18.59 -14.62
N LEU A 186 -15.77 -17.75 -15.46
CA LEU A 186 -15.30 -18.15 -16.78
C LEU A 186 -14.08 -19.07 -16.71
N GLY A 187 -13.27 -18.96 -15.65
CA GLY A 187 -12.20 -19.91 -15.38
C GLY A 187 -12.70 -21.35 -15.15
N TYR A 188 -13.99 -21.50 -14.79
CA TYR A 188 -14.66 -22.79 -14.63
C TYR A 188 -15.50 -23.15 -15.86
N SER A 189 -16.40 -22.26 -16.30
CA SER A 189 -17.36 -22.54 -17.37
C SER A 189 -16.73 -22.59 -18.77
N GLU A 190 -15.60 -21.92 -18.97
CA GLU A 190 -14.89 -21.83 -20.25
C GLU A 190 -13.45 -22.37 -20.15
N ALA A 191 -13.19 -23.26 -19.18
CA ALA A 191 -11.85 -23.79 -18.92
C ALA A 191 -11.18 -24.42 -20.16
N GLU A 192 -11.95 -25.00 -21.08
CA GLU A 192 -11.46 -25.59 -22.32
C GLU A 192 -10.88 -24.55 -23.29
N GLY A 193 -11.38 -23.31 -23.25
CA GLY A 193 -10.90 -22.19 -24.08
C GLY A 193 -9.61 -21.55 -23.58
N LEU A 194 -9.21 -21.81 -22.34
CA LEU A 194 -7.97 -21.31 -21.77
C LEU A 194 -6.74 -22.01 -22.37
N SER A 195 -5.61 -21.31 -22.45
CA SER A 195 -4.33 -21.97 -22.75
C SER A 195 -3.96 -22.95 -21.62
N GLU A 196 -3.12 -23.95 -21.91
CA GLU A 196 -2.65 -24.88 -20.86
C GLU A 196 -1.96 -24.15 -19.71
N LYS A 197 -1.13 -23.15 -20.06
CA LYS A 197 -0.45 -22.28 -19.09
C LYS A 197 -1.45 -21.53 -18.20
N ASP A 198 -2.50 -20.95 -18.79
CA ASP A 198 -3.47 -20.16 -18.02
C ASP A 198 -4.40 -21.05 -17.18
N ARG A 199 -4.74 -22.25 -17.66
CA ARG A 199 -5.43 -23.26 -16.83
C ARG A 199 -4.62 -23.64 -15.60
N ASP A 200 -3.34 -23.92 -15.78
CA ASP A 200 -2.47 -24.30 -14.67
C ASP A 200 -2.22 -23.14 -13.71
N TRP A 201 -2.10 -21.92 -14.24
CA TRP A 201 -2.02 -20.72 -13.43
C TRP A 201 -3.29 -20.49 -12.62
N PHE A 202 -4.48 -20.62 -13.23
CA PHE A 202 -5.77 -20.48 -12.55
C PHE A 202 -5.96 -21.48 -11.40
N LYS A 203 -5.50 -22.74 -11.55
CA LYS A 203 -5.52 -23.74 -10.47
C LYS A 203 -4.70 -23.31 -9.25
N LEU A 204 -3.60 -22.58 -9.47
CA LEU A 204 -2.71 -22.11 -8.41
C LEU A 204 -3.17 -20.76 -7.84
N ASN A 205 -3.74 -19.90 -8.68
CA ASN A 205 -4.17 -18.57 -8.33
C ASN A 205 -5.51 -18.22 -8.98
N PRO A 206 -6.65 -18.59 -8.37
CA PRO A 206 -7.97 -18.36 -8.96
C PRO A 206 -8.36 -16.88 -9.08
N SER A 207 -7.61 -15.95 -8.46
CA SER A 207 -7.87 -14.51 -8.63
C SER A 207 -7.49 -14.01 -10.02
N PHE A 208 -6.59 -14.71 -10.71
CA PHE A 208 -6.06 -14.31 -12.03
C PHE A 208 -7.13 -14.16 -13.12
N LEU A 209 -8.27 -14.84 -13.00
CA LEU A 209 -9.37 -14.77 -13.97
C LEU A 209 -10.61 -14.11 -13.38
N MET A 210 -10.45 -13.20 -12.41
CA MET A 210 -11.59 -12.40 -11.97
C MET A 210 -11.80 -11.24 -12.92
N ASP A 211 -13.04 -11.14 -13.36
CA ASP A 211 -13.54 -10.00 -14.09
C ASP A 211 -14.70 -9.37 -13.32
N LEU A 212 -15.06 -8.17 -13.74
CA LEU A 212 -16.29 -7.53 -13.29
C LEU A 212 -17.46 -7.96 -14.16
N PHE A 213 -18.59 -8.18 -13.51
CA PHE A 213 -19.87 -8.48 -14.14
C PHE A 213 -20.94 -7.54 -13.58
N ILE A 214 -22.00 -7.37 -14.36
CA ILE A 214 -23.23 -6.69 -13.94
C ILE A 214 -24.43 -7.61 -14.20
N MET A 215 -25.43 -7.56 -13.34
CA MET A 215 -26.69 -8.29 -13.50
C MET A 215 -27.88 -7.46 -13.02
N ASP A 216 -29.08 -7.86 -13.37
CA ASP A 216 -30.30 -7.35 -12.73
C ASP A 216 -30.35 -7.76 -11.25
N SER A 217 -31.01 -6.94 -10.44
CA SER A 217 -31.17 -7.18 -8.99
C SER A 217 -31.89 -8.49 -8.65
N ASP A 218 -32.55 -9.13 -9.62
CA ASP A 218 -33.16 -10.45 -9.48
C ASP A 218 -32.25 -11.63 -9.88
N GLY A 219 -31.03 -11.34 -10.34
CA GLY A 219 -30.03 -12.31 -10.79
C GLY A 219 -30.04 -12.60 -12.29
N SER A 220 -30.95 -12.00 -13.06
CA SER A 220 -31.01 -12.19 -14.52
C SER A 220 -30.08 -11.25 -15.29
N ASN A 221 -29.98 -11.45 -16.60
CA ASN A 221 -29.24 -10.58 -17.53
C ASN A 221 -27.79 -10.30 -17.13
N VAL A 222 -27.05 -11.36 -16.77
CA VAL A 222 -25.63 -11.24 -16.42
C VAL A 222 -24.79 -10.87 -17.64
N GLU A 223 -23.96 -9.84 -17.50
CA GLU A 223 -23.07 -9.31 -18.53
C GLU A 223 -21.66 -9.10 -17.97
N ARG A 224 -20.64 -9.46 -18.75
CA ARG A 224 -19.23 -9.19 -18.43
C ARG A 224 -18.86 -7.75 -18.78
N LEU A 225 -18.21 -7.05 -17.86
CA LEU A 225 -17.75 -5.66 -18.02
C LEU A 225 -16.27 -5.55 -18.37
N THR A 226 -15.41 -6.35 -17.75
CA THR A 226 -13.95 -6.28 -17.98
C THR A 226 -13.41 -7.60 -18.53
N SER A 227 -12.26 -7.54 -19.21
CA SER A 227 -11.64 -8.74 -19.80
C SER A 227 -10.12 -8.66 -19.95
N LYS A 228 -9.47 -7.72 -19.25
CA LYS A 228 -8.02 -7.53 -19.34
C LYS A 228 -7.30 -8.52 -18.42
N GLU A 229 -6.06 -8.86 -18.77
CA GLU A 229 -5.22 -9.68 -17.89
C GLU A 229 -5.02 -8.98 -16.54
N GLY A 230 -5.19 -9.74 -15.45
CA GLY A 230 -5.10 -9.22 -14.09
C GLY A 230 -6.29 -9.68 -13.25
N TYR A 231 -6.33 -9.21 -12.00
CA TYR A 231 -7.45 -9.42 -11.10
C TYR A 231 -8.25 -8.12 -11.00
N ASP A 232 -9.47 -8.09 -11.56
CA ASP A 232 -10.42 -7.00 -11.36
C ASP A 232 -11.39 -7.34 -10.23
N GLY A 233 -11.51 -6.47 -9.22
CA GLY A 233 -12.40 -6.73 -8.09
C GLY A 233 -12.81 -5.49 -7.30
N GLY A 234 -13.82 -5.67 -6.45
CA GLY A 234 -14.36 -4.64 -5.56
C GLY A 234 -15.01 -3.49 -6.30
N PRO A 235 -15.93 -3.75 -7.25
CA PRO A 235 -16.61 -2.70 -7.96
C PRO A 235 -17.64 -1.98 -7.08
N PHE A 236 -17.71 -0.65 -7.20
CA PHE A 236 -18.78 0.16 -6.62
C PHE A 236 -19.33 1.13 -7.65
N PHE A 237 -20.63 1.41 -7.58
CA PHE A 237 -21.26 2.47 -8.37
C PHE A 237 -20.95 3.85 -7.80
N ASP A 238 -20.91 4.86 -8.67
CA ASP A 238 -21.06 6.26 -8.24
C ASP A 238 -22.49 6.54 -7.76
N ALA A 239 -22.71 7.70 -7.10
CA ALA A 239 -24.02 8.08 -6.58
C ALA A 239 -25.10 8.22 -7.67
N GLY A 240 -24.69 8.49 -8.92
CA GLY A 240 -25.57 8.59 -10.08
C GLY A 240 -25.87 7.26 -10.78
N GLY A 241 -25.15 6.18 -10.47
CA GLY A 241 -25.28 4.87 -11.11
C GLY A 241 -24.76 4.81 -12.55
N LYS A 242 -24.02 5.83 -13.01
CA LYS A 242 -23.51 5.92 -14.38
C LYS A 242 -22.10 5.34 -14.53
N ASN A 243 -21.33 5.40 -13.45
CA ASN A 243 -19.95 4.97 -13.42
C ASN A 243 -19.75 3.89 -12.37
N ILE A 244 -18.72 3.08 -12.55
CA ILE A 244 -18.18 2.20 -11.51
C ILE A 244 -16.72 2.50 -11.25
N CYS A 245 -16.23 2.20 -10.05
CA CYS A 245 -14.81 2.16 -9.71
C CYS A 245 -14.41 0.77 -9.21
N TRP A 246 -13.17 0.36 -9.44
CA TRP A 246 -12.63 -0.92 -8.95
C TRP A 246 -11.11 -0.87 -8.82
N ARG A 247 -10.52 -1.94 -8.29
CA ARG A 247 -9.07 -2.16 -8.33
C ARG A 247 -8.72 -3.19 -9.41
N ARG A 248 -7.62 -2.96 -10.11
CA ARG A 248 -7.03 -3.92 -11.04
C ARG A 248 -5.62 -4.26 -10.60
N PHE A 249 -5.33 -5.54 -10.45
CA PHE A 249 -3.97 -6.01 -10.17
C PHE A 249 -3.22 -6.29 -11.47
N ASN A 250 -1.91 -6.16 -11.41
CA ASN A 250 -1.04 -6.72 -12.43
C ASN A 250 -1.08 -8.27 -12.41
N ARG A 251 -0.41 -8.89 -13.38
CA ARG A 251 -0.41 -10.35 -13.55
C ARG A 251 0.20 -11.08 -12.36
N GLU A 252 1.23 -10.49 -11.76
CA GLU A 252 1.98 -11.01 -10.62
C GLU A 252 1.19 -10.92 -9.30
N GLY A 253 0.22 -10.02 -9.23
CA GLY A 253 -0.63 -9.80 -8.06
C GLY A 253 0.04 -9.00 -6.93
N ASP A 254 1.16 -8.33 -7.20
CA ASP A 254 1.94 -7.56 -6.22
C ASP A 254 1.74 -6.04 -6.32
N GLN A 255 1.07 -5.56 -7.37
CA GLN A 255 0.66 -4.18 -7.54
C GLN A 255 -0.82 -4.11 -7.92
N ALA A 256 -1.50 -3.05 -7.50
CA ALA A 256 -2.87 -2.80 -7.88
C ALA A 256 -3.11 -1.30 -8.04
N GLU A 257 -3.93 -0.95 -9.03
CA GLU A 257 -4.28 0.43 -9.34
C GLU A 257 -5.79 0.61 -9.40
N ILE A 258 -6.26 1.84 -9.19
CA ILE A 258 -7.66 2.21 -9.17
C ILE A 258 -8.11 2.58 -10.58
N PHE A 259 -9.27 2.09 -10.98
CA PHE A 259 -9.88 2.36 -12.27
C PHE A 259 -11.34 2.80 -12.13
N THR A 260 -11.84 3.50 -13.14
CA THR A 260 -13.25 3.81 -13.32
C THR A 260 -13.75 3.45 -14.71
N MET A 261 -15.07 3.28 -14.86
CA MET A 261 -15.72 2.97 -16.13
C MET A 261 -17.07 3.65 -16.25
N GLU A 262 -17.29 4.34 -17.37
CA GLU A 262 -18.62 4.78 -17.82
C GLU A 262 -19.40 3.59 -18.39
N LEU A 263 -20.53 3.19 -17.78
CA LEU A 263 -21.21 1.93 -18.13
C LEU A 263 -21.84 1.92 -19.53
N ALA A 264 -22.47 3.02 -19.95
CA ALA A 264 -23.20 3.08 -21.24
C ALA A 264 -22.26 2.90 -22.45
N GLY A 265 -21.00 3.35 -22.33
CA GLY A 265 -19.98 3.26 -23.38
C GLY A 265 -18.82 2.31 -23.08
N LYS A 266 -18.82 1.65 -21.91
CA LYS A 266 -17.70 0.84 -21.38
C LYS A 266 -16.33 1.54 -21.47
N LYS A 267 -16.29 2.84 -21.21
CA LYS A 267 -15.05 3.62 -21.29
C LYS A 267 -14.29 3.52 -19.98
N GLU A 268 -13.22 2.73 -19.97
CA GLU A 268 -12.31 2.62 -18.83
C GLU A 268 -11.37 3.83 -18.71
N ARG A 269 -11.04 4.21 -17.47
CA ARG A 269 -9.99 5.17 -17.12
C ARG A 269 -9.18 4.65 -15.93
N GLN A 270 -7.86 4.75 -15.99
CA GLN A 270 -6.98 4.49 -14.86
C GLN A 270 -6.85 5.76 -14.03
N LEU A 271 -7.12 5.66 -12.72
CA LEU A 271 -7.06 6.79 -11.78
C LEU A 271 -5.80 6.82 -10.94
N THR A 272 -5.01 5.75 -10.85
CA THR A 272 -3.73 5.75 -10.12
C THR A 272 -2.66 4.98 -10.89
N ASP A 273 -1.39 5.34 -10.72
CA ASP A 273 -0.21 4.61 -11.22
C ASP A 273 0.94 4.81 -10.22
N LEU A 274 0.84 4.14 -9.07
CA LEU A 274 1.69 4.37 -7.91
C LEU A 274 2.80 3.32 -7.76
N GLY A 275 2.75 2.24 -8.55
CA GLY A 275 3.66 1.10 -8.40
C GLY A 275 3.52 0.40 -7.04
N ALA A 276 2.38 0.60 -6.37
CA ALA A 276 2.05 0.15 -5.03
C ALA A 276 0.76 -0.69 -5.04
N MET A 277 0.29 -1.10 -3.87
CA MET A 277 -0.97 -1.81 -3.70
C MET A 277 -2.11 -0.83 -3.40
N SER A 278 -2.80 -0.34 -4.42
CA SER A 278 -4.00 0.49 -4.27
C SER A 278 -5.26 -0.38 -4.20
N TRP A 279 -6.02 -0.26 -3.11
CA TRP A 279 -7.12 -1.16 -2.77
C TRP A 279 -8.36 -0.40 -2.28
N ALA A 280 -9.54 -0.97 -2.52
CA ALA A 280 -10.84 -0.60 -1.97
C ALA A 280 -11.21 0.86 -2.27
N PRO A 281 -11.28 1.23 -3.56
CA PRO A 281 -11.73 2.56 -3.94
C PRO A 281 -13.22 2.74 -3.61
N TYR A 282 -13.62 3.94 -3.26
CA TYR A 282 -15.01 4.30 -3.00
C TYR A 282 -15.26 5.75 -3.42
N PHE A 283 -16.37 6.00 -4.13
CA PHE A 283 -16.74 7.36 -4.54
C PHE A 283 -17.22 8.20 -3.37
N HIS A 284 -16.81 9.46 -3.33
CA HIS A 284 -17.56 10.46 -2.58
C HIS A 284 -18.90 10.75 -3.31
N PRO A 285 -20.02 10.95 -2.59
CA PRO A 285 -21.33 11.17 -3.22
C PRO A 285 -21.41 12.42 -4.12
N SER A 286 -20.49 13.38 -3.99
CA SER A 286 -20.41 14.50 -4.93
C SER A 286 -19.95 14.09 -6.34
N GLY A 287 -19.20 12.98 -6.45
CA GLY A 287 -18.63 12.50 -7.71
C GLY A 287 -17.30 13.16 -8.10
N ASP A 288 -16.78 14.09 -7.31
CA ASP A 288 -15.56 14.85 -7.65
C ASP A 288 -14.26 14.09 -7.39
N TYR A 289 -14.30 13.09 -6.49
CA TYR A 289 -13.13 12.30 -6.10
C TYR A 289 -13.51 10.94 -5.53
N LEU A 290 -12.50 10.09 -5.39
CA LEU A 290 -12.58 8.79 -4.73
C LEU A 290 -11.62 8.77 -3.54
N ILE A 291 -11.93 7.92 -2.57
CA ILE A 291 -11.01 7.53 -1.49
C ILE A 291 -10.60 6.07 -1.71
N PHE A 292 -9.35 5.72 -1.42
CA PHE A 292 -8.81 4.37 -1.54
C PHE A 292 -7.75 4.14 -0.46
N ALA A 293 -7.31 2.90 -0.27
CA ALA A 293 -6.21 2.55 0.61
C ALA A 293 -4.95 2.20 -0.20
N THR A 294 -3.77 2.61 0.23
CA THR A 294 -2.52 2.21 -0.43
C THR A 294 -1.40 1.96 0.57
N ASN A 295 -0.43 1.13 0.19
CA ASN A 295 0.78 0.86 0.95
C ASN A 295 2.01 1.66 0.49
N LEU A 296 1.75 2.82 -0.14
CA LEU A 296 2.77 3.75 -0.65
C LEU A 296 3.83 4.11 0.41
N ASN A 297 3.42 4.22 1.69
CA ASN A 297 4.30 4.58 2.81
C ASN A 297 4.88 3.38 3.56
N GLY A 298 4.76 2.17 3.01
CA GLY A 298 5.45 0.98 3.52
C GLY A 298 4.67 -0.30 3.31
N PHE A 299 5.37 -1.41 3.02
CA PHE A 299 4.76 -2.69 2.63
C PHE A 299 3.62 -3.19 3.54
N ALA A 300 3.74 -2.97 4.86
CA ALA A 300 2.74 -3.38 5.85
C ALA A 300 1.92 -2.22 6.43
N ASN A 301 2.16 -0.98 5.96
CA ASN A 301 1.43 0.22 6.36
C ASN A 301 0.42 0.56 5.26
N PHE A 302 -0.86 0.35 5.50
CA PHE A 302 -1.92 0.78 4.59
C PHE A 302 -2.61 2.02 5.15
N GLU A 303 -2.73 3.05 4.32
CA GLU A 303 -3.33 4.33 4.68
C GLU A 303 -4.32 4.78 3.62
N LEU A 304 -5.26 5.63 4.02
CA LEU A 304 -6.27 6.16 3.11
C LEU A 304 -5.72 7.34 2.32
N TYR A 305 -6.10 7.42 1.06
CA TYR A 305 -5.71 8.45 0.10
C TYR A 305 -6.91 8.89 -0.73
N LEU A 306 -6.91 10.14 -1.18
CA LEU A 306 -7.86 10.69 -2.15
C LEU A 306 -7.24 10.74 -3.53
N VAL A 307 -8.08 10.59 -4.55
CA VAL A 307 -7.73 10.90 -5.94
C VAL A 307 -8.91 11.58 -6.61
N ASP A 308 -8.66 12.62 -7.40
CA ASP A 308 -9.71 13.30 -8.15
C ASP A 308 -10.36 12.36 -9.18
N ALA A 309 -11.62 12.58 -9.51
CA ALA A 309 -12.36 11.71 -10.43
C ALA A 309 -11.86 11.78 -11.89
N ALA A 310 -11.07 12.81 -12.23
CA ALA A 310 -10.39 12.88 -13.52
C ALA A 310 -9.07 12.07 -13.53
N GLY A 311 -8.49 11.81 -12.36
CA GLY A 311 -7.19 11.16 -12.19
C GLY A 311 -6.02 12.06 -12.60
N GLU A 312 -6.24 13.37 -12.63
CA GLU A 312 -5.29 14.37 -13.13
C GLU A 312 -4.32 14.87 -12.05
N LYS A 313 -4.63 14.65 -10.77
CA LYS A 313 -3.84 15.12 -9.64
C LYS A 313 -3.12 13.97 -8.94
N GLU A 314 -2.00 14.29 -8.30
CA GLU A 314 -1.33 13.36 -7.39
C GLU A 314 -2.24 13.02 -6.19
N PRO A 315 -2.28 11.75 -5.75
CA PRO A 315 -3.13 11.37 -4.63
C PRO A 315 -2.76 12.07 -3.31
N VAL A 316 -3.77 12.48 -2.55
CA VAL A 316 -3.60 13.18 -1.26
C VAL A 316 -3.79 12.20 -0.11
N ARG A 317 -2.81 12.13 0.81
CA ARG A 317 -2.90 11.28 2.01
C ARG A 317 -3.95 11.77 3.00
N VAL A 318 -4.77 10.86 3.50
CA VAL A 318 -5.86 11.12 4.46
C VAL A 318 -5.49 10.66 5.86
N THR A 319 -4.97 9.43 6.02
CA THR A 319 -4.62 8.87 7.33
C THR A 319 -3.12 8.73 7.53
N TRP A 320 -2.68 8.85 8.78
CA TRP A 320 -1.27 9.00 9.15
C TRP A 320 -0.85 8.08 10.30
N VAL A 321 -1.63 7.03 10.57
CA VAL A 321 -1.42 6.10 11.68
C VAL A 321 -0.87 4.78 11.15
N ASP A 322 0.35 4.45 11.58
CA ASP A 322 1.00 3.18 11.26
C ASP A 322 0.07 1.97 11.47
N GLY A 323 -0.01 1.11 10.46
CA GLY A 323 -0.67 -0.18 10.53
C GLY A 323 -1.58 -0.42 9.35
N PHE A 324 -2.88 -0.51 9.59
CA PHE A 324 -3.84 -0.75 8.53
C PHE A 324 -5.01 0.19 8.74
N ASP A 325 -5.21 1.08 7.78
CA ASP A 325 -6.43 1.78 7.48
C ASP A 325 -6.83 1.40 6.04
N GLY A 326 -8.06 0.91 5.88
CA GLY A 326 -8.55 0.52 4.56
C GLY A 326 -10.04 0.26 4.54
N LEU A 327 -10.56 -0.16 3.39
CA LEU A 327 -11.99 -0.39 3.18
C LEU A 327 -12.84 0.84 3.56
N PRO A 328 -12.52 2.03 3.01
CA PRO A 328 -13.26 3.24 3.29
C PRO A 328 -14.66 3.23 2.65
N ALA A 329 -15.63 3.87 3.29
CA ALA A 329 -16.95 4.13 2.74
C ALA A 329 -17.49 5.45 3.26
N PHE A 330 -17.92 6.33 2.35
CA PHE A 330 -18.61 7.57 2.69
C PHE A 330 -20.08 7.31 3.02
N SER A 331 -20.65 8.10 3.94
CA SER A 331 -22.09 8.14 4.14
C SER A 331 -22.80 8.76 2.93
N PRO A 332 -24.10 8.46 2.70
CA PRO A 332 -24.82 8.96 1.53
C PRO A 332 -24.91 10.49 1.43
N ASP A 333 -24.81 11.19 2.56
CA ASP A 333 -24.79 12.65 2.66
C ASP A 333 -23.39 13.26 2.49
N GLY A 334 -22.33 12.44 2.38
CA GLY A 334 -20.94 12.88 2.20
C GLY A 334 -20.24 13.37 3.46
N ASN A 335 -20.96 13.51 4.57
CA ASN A 335 -20.45 14.19 5.77
C ASN A 335 -19.74 13.25 6.76
N ARG A 336 -19.73 11.94 6.52
CA ARG A 336 -19.05 10.96 7.38
C ARG A 336 -18.27 9.98 6.54
N LEU A 337 -17.14 9.55 7.10
CA LEU A 337 -16.33 8.46 6.57
C LEU A 337 -16.31 7.32 7.59
N SER A 338 -16.51 6.10 7.13
CA SER A 338 -16.16 4.88 7.87
C SER A 338 -15.01 4.15 7.22
N TRP A 339 -14.17 3.50 8.01
CA TRP A 339 -13.07 2.67 7.49
C TRP A 339 -12.68 1.60 8.51
N THR A 340 -11.97 0.58 8.04
CA THR A 340 -11.43 -0.49 8.85
C THR A 340 -10.03 -0.13 9.32
N SER A 341 -9.79 -0.13 10.63
CA SER A 341 -8.51 0.28 11.21
C SER A 341 -7.99 -0.63 12.32
N LYS A 342 -6.67 -0.63 12.52
CA LYS A 342 -5.99 -1.20 13.71
C LYS A 342 -5.56 -0.14 14.74
N ARG A 343 -5.99 1.12 14.58
CA ARG A 343 -5.54 2.26 15.41
C ARG A 343 -5.84 2.14 16.91
N SER A 344 -6.74 1.25 17.35
CA SER A 344 -6.96 1.02 18.79
C SER A 344 -5.90 0.15 19.47
N GLY A 345 -4.97 -0.45 18.73
CA GLY A 345 -3.94 -1.35 19.27
C GLY A 345 -4.46 -2.71 19.75
N LEU A 346 -5.76 -2.97 19.61
CA LEU A 346 -6.38 -4.26 19.93
C LEU A 346 -5.95 -5.33 18.92
N SER A 347 -6.07 -6.60 19.34
CA SER A 347 -5.78 -7.75 18.46
C SER A 347 -6.84 -7.86 17.35
N GLY A 348 -6.60 -7.22 16.21
CA GLY A 348 -7.47 -7.31 15.03
C GLY A 348 -8.01 -5.94 14.60
N SER A 349 -8.44 -5.84 13.34
CA SER A 349 -9.02 -4.60 12.81
C SER A 349 -10.45 -4.42 13.27
N GLN A 350 -10.88 -3.18 13.44
CA GLN A 350 -12.26 -2.79 13.77
C GLN A 350 -12.70 -1.65 12.85
N ILE A 351 -14.01 -1.39 12.79
CA ILE A 351 -14.56 -0.28 12.00
C ILE A 351 -14.54 0.98 12.85
N PHE A 352 -14.08 2.06 12.26
CA PHE A 352 -14.08 3.42 12.79
C PHE A 352 -14.98 4.30 11.94
N MET A 353 -15.42 5.42 12.51
CA MET A 353 -16.19 6.43 11.82
C MET A 353 -15.77 7.82 12.31
N ALA A 354 -15.77 8.78 11.40
CA ALA A 354 -15.47 10.18 11.66
C ALA A 354 -16.42 11.11 10.89
N GLN A 355 -16.50 12.36 11.33
CA GLN A 355 -16.99 13.44 10.48
C GLN A 355 -15.95 13.71 9.38
N TRP A 356 -16.43 13.92 8.17
CA TRP A 356 -15.63 14.18 6.99
C TRP A 356 -15.70 15.64 6.59
N ASN A 357 -14.55 16.26 6.35
CA ASN A 357 -14.46 17.62 5.83
C ASN A 357 -14.36 17.59 4.29
N HIS A 358 -15.50 17.71 3.62
CA HIS A 358 -15.57 17.67 2.15
C HIS A 358 -14.86 18.85 1.50
N GLU A 359 -15.06 20.06 2.01
CA GLU A 359 -14.44 21.28 1.49
C GLU A 359 -12.92 21.21 1.63
N GLY A 360 -12.42 20.77 2.78
CA GLY A 360 -10.98 20.57 2.99
C GLY A 360 -10.37 19.52 2.05
N ALA A 361 -11.14 18.50 1.66
CA ALA A 361 -10.72 17.52 0.67
C ALA A 361 -10.60 18.11 -0.73
N LEU A 362 -11.56 18.94 -1.14
CA LEU A 362 -11.52 19.63 -2.43
C LEU A 362 -10.35 20.63 -2.51
N ASP A 363 -10.12 21.40 -1.44
CA ASP A 363 -9.00 22.34 -1.37
C ASP A 363 -7.66 21.61 -1.53
N LEU A 364 -7.48 20.51 -0.80
CA LEU A 364 -6.28 19.68 -0.87
C LEU A 364 -6.06 19.06 -2.26
N LEU A 365 -7.11 18.58 -2.91
CA LEU A 365 -7.02 18.02 -4.27
C LEU A 365 -6.73 19.11 -5.31
N ALA A 366 -7.27 20.32 -5.13
CA ALA A 366 -6.98 21.46 -6.00
C ALA A 366 -5.50 21.89 -5.89
N GLU A 367 -4.98 21.90 -4.66
CA GLU A 367 -3.57 22.19 -4.32
C GLU A 367 -2.60 21.08 -4.74
N ALA A 368 -3.08 19.84 -4.87
CA ALA A 368 -2.23 18.71 -5.24
C ALA A 368 -1.54 18.95 -6.62
N PRO A 369 -0.29 18.50 -6.80
CA PRO A 369 0.39 18.57 -8.08
C PRO A 369 -0.40 17.87 -9.18
N ILE A 370 -0.28 18.37 -10.42
CA ILE A 370 -0.80 17.67 -11.59
C ILE A 370 0.05 16.41 -11.78
N ARG A 371 -0.59 15.27 -11.91
CA ARG A 371 0.08 13.99 -12.11
C ARG A 371 0.83 13.98 -13.42
N GLY A 372 2.08 13.55 -13.37
CA GLY A 372 2.95 13.50 -14.55
C GLY A 372 3.36 14.89 -15.06
N ALA A 373 2.93 15.98 -14.41
CA ALA A 373 3.61 17.26 -14.61
C ALA A 373 5.03 17.09 -14.07
N ALA A 374 6.02 17.55 -14.83
CA ALA A 374 7.35 17.74 -14.29
C ALA A 374 7.18 18.54 -12.99
N PRO A 375 7.76 18.10 -11.85
CA PRO A 375 7.71 18.90 -10.64
C PRO A 375 8.21 20.29 -11.04
N ASP A 376 7.44 21.32 -10.68
CA ASP A 376 7.89 22.71 -10.75
C ASP A 376 9.19 22.75 -9.97
N SER A 377 10.30 22.51 -10.67
CA SER A 377 11.62 22.53 -10.10
C SER A 377 11.84 24.00 -9.81
N PRO A 378 11.92 24.42 -8.54
CA PRO A 378 12.43 25.74 -8.26
C PRO A 378 13.89 25.70 -8.70
N GLY A 379 14.15 26.07 -9.96
CA GLY A 379 15.48 26.07 -10.58
C GLY A 379 15.64 25.42 -11.96
N SER A 380 14.61 24.86 -12.63
CA SER A 380 14.80 24.38 -14.02
C SER A 380 14.69 25.47 -15.09
N GLN A 381 14.27 26.69 -14.74
CA GLN A 381 14.12 27.76 -15.72
C GLN A 381 15.40 28.53 -16.06
N ASP A 382 16.56 28.30 -15.41
CA ASP A 382 17.76 29.15 -15.67
C ASP A 382 19.11 28.40 -15.57
N LEU A 383 19.23 27.18 -16.10
CA LEU A 383 20.55 26.51 -16.24
C LEU A 383 20.77 26.03 -17.69
N GLU A 384 20.69 26.95 -18.64
CA GLU A 384 21.16 26.68 -20.01
C GLU A 384 22.70 26.55 -20.00
N PRO A 385 23.28 25.43 -20.47
CA PRO A 385 24.72 25.30 -20.65
C PRO A 385 25.25 26.42 -21.55
N SER A 386 26.45 26.93 -21.26
CA SER A 386 27.00 28.03 -22.06
C SER A 386 27.20 27.60 -23.52
N PRO A 387 27.15 28.55 -24.49
CA PRO A 387 27.43 28.24 -25.89
C PRO A 387 28.78 27.56 -26.11
N GLU A 388 29.79 27.86 -25.29
CA GLU A 388 31.11 27.23 -25.31
C GLU A 388 31.05 25.76 -24.86
N ALA A 389 30.24 25.45 -23.85
CA ALA A 389 30.01 24.07 -23.42
C ALA A 389 29.40 23.21 -24.55
N LEU A 390 28.48 23.79 -25.31
CA LEU A 390 27.75 23.10 -26.39
C LEU A 390 28.51 23.11 -27.73
N GLN A 391 29.64 23.81 -27.82
CA GLN A 391 30.40 23.95 -29.05
C GLN A 391 30.85 22.58 -29.58
N GLY A 392 30.64 22.33 -30.88
CA GLY A 392 31.07 21.10 -31.54
C GLY A 392 30.09 19.91 -31.41
N LEU A 393 29.12 19.96 -30.48
CA LEU A 393 28.14 18.87 -30.30
C LEU A 393 27.25 18.64 -31.53
N THR A 394 26.87 19.71 -32.23
CA THR A 394 26.08 19.62 -33.48
C THR A 394 26.84 19.06 -34.68
N SER A 395 28.18 18.95 -34.58
CA SER A 395 29.04 18.39 -35.64
C SER A 395 29.47 16.95 -35.39
N THR A 396 29.06 16.37 -34.25
CA THR A 396 29.36 14.98 -33.90
C THR A 396 28.72 14.00 -34.89
N ASN A 397 29.30 12.81 -35.01
CA ASN A 397 28.78 11.77 -35.89
C ASN A 397 28.92 10.38 -35.23
N ALA A 398 28.39 9.34 -35.89
CA ALA A 398 28.35 7.99 -35.32
C ALA A 398 29.73 7.32 -35.13
N LYS A 399 30.81 7.89 -35.68
CA LYS A 399 32.16 7.39 -35.44
C LYS A 399 32.64 7.89 -34.08
N VAL A 400 33.34 7.02 -33.37
CA VAL A 400 34.04 7.40 -32.13
C VAL A 400 35.18 8.36 -32.51
N ASP A 401 35.00 9.63 -32.21
CA ASP A 401 35.98 10.68 -32.42
C ASP A 401 36.69 11.04 -31.11
N LYS A 402 38.00 11.24 -31.18
CA LYS A 402 38.83 11.50 -30.00
C LYS A 402 38.58 12.89 -29.43
N ASP A 403 38.34 13.87 -30.28
CA ASP A 403 38.17 15.26 -29.88
C ASP A 403 36.76 15.47 -29.30
N ASP A 404 35.74 14.80 -29.84
CA ASP A 404 34.40 14.74 -29.25
C ASP A 404 34.43 14.13 -27.83
N LEU A 405 35.11 12.99 -27.66
CA LEU A 405 35.26 12.36 -26.34
C LEU A 405 36.02 13.25 -25.36
N ARG A 406 37.09 13.92 -25.82
CA ARG A 406 37.87 14.83 -24.98
C ARG A 406 37.00 16.00 -24.51
N HIS A 407 36.23 16.62 -25.40
CA HIS A 407 35.34 17.73 -25.08
C HIS A 407 34.35 17.38 -23.97
N HIS A 408 33.64 16.24 -24.11
CA HIS A 408 32.72 15.77 -23.08
C HIS A 408 33.40 15.54 -21.73
N VAL A 409 34.58 14.92 -21.74
CA VAL A 409 35.32 14.60 -20.50
C VAL A 409 35.84 15.87 -19.83
N GLU A 410 36.41 16.81 -20.59
CA GLU A 410 36.96 18.06 -20.06
C GLU A 410 35.86 18.95 -19.47
N TYR A 411 34.71 19.05 -20.15
CA TYR A 411 33.57 19.80 -19.61
C TYR A 411 32.97 19.11 -18.37
N LEU A 412 32.62 17.81 -18.46
CA LEU A 412 31.97 17.07 -17.37
C LEU A 412 32.86 16.85 -16.13
N ALA A 413 34.18 17.01 -16.27
CA ALA A 413 35.15 16.97 -15.18
C ALA A 413 35.73 18.36 -14.84
N GLY A 414 35.19 19.42 -15.45
CA GLY A 414 35.65 20.79 -15.27
C GLY A 414 35.39 21.33 -13.85
N PRO A 415 36.18 22.31 -13.40
CA PRO A 415 36.04 22.91 -12.08
C PRO A 415 34.67 23.58 -11.88
N ASP A 416 34.07 24.08 -12.96
CA ASP A 416 32.78 24.78 -12.96
C ASP A 416 31.60 23.88 -12.58
N LEU A 417 31.80 22.55 -12.60
CA LEU A 417 30.80 21.58 -12.18
C LEU A 417 30.94 21.16 -10.73
N GLU A 418 31.89 21.73 -9.95
CA GLU A 418 32.02 21.65 -8.47
C GLU A 418 31.93 20.24 -7.81
N GLY A 419 31.88 19.15 -8.59
CA GLY A 419 31.54 17.80 -8.14
C GLY A 419 30.09 17.40 -8.43
N ARG A 420 29.85 16.10 -8.58
CA ARG A 420 28.54 15.54 -9.02
C ARG A 420 27.85 14.74 -7.92
N MET A 421 27.85 15.27 -6.69
CA MET A 421 27.05 14.68 -5.62
C MET A 421 25.58 14.95 -5.91
N THR A 422 24.72 13.96 -5.72
CA THR A 422 23.30 14.04 -6.07
C THR A 422 22.63 15.27 -5.45
N GLY A 423 21.97 16.09 -6.27
CA GLY A 423 21.25 17.30 -5.82
C GLY A 423 22.10 18.56 -5.71
N THR A 424 23.42 18.50 -5.94
CA THR A 424 24.30 19.68 -5.95
C THR A 424 24.09 20.54 -7.19
N PRO A 425 24.41 21.85 -7.16
CA PRO A 425 24.34 22.71 -8.34
C PRO A 425 25.17 22.17 -9.51
N GLY A 426 26.37 21.67 -9.23
CA GLY A 426 27.26 21.05 -10.20
C GLY A 426 26.69 19.82 -10.91
N GLU A 427 25.98 18.96 -10.16
CA GLU A 427 25.25 17.83 -10.72
C GLU A 427 24.11 18.29 -11.64
N LYS A 428 23.33 19.29 -11.22
CA LYS A 428 22.25 19.89 -12.03
C LYS A 428 22.77 20.49 -13.34
N THR A 429 23.90 21.20 -13.31
CA THR A 429 24.53 21.74 -14.51
C THR A 429 25.04 20.64 -15.44
N ALA A 430 25.59 19.56 -14.87
CA ALA A 430 26.05 18.41 -15.65
C ALA A 430 24.88 17.67 -16.33
N THR A 431 23.77 17.48 -15.64
CA THR A 431 22.58 16.83 -16.19
C THR A 431 21.88 17.70 -17.23
N ALA A 432 21.82 19.03 -17.02
CA ALA A 432 21.35 19.99 -18.02
C ALA A 432 22.15 19.90 -19.34
N TYR A 433 23.48 19.81 -19.24
CA TYR A 433 24.36 19.60 -20.40
C TYR A 433 24.05 18.30 -21.16
N VAL A 434 23.84 17.19 -20.45
CA VAL A 434 23.53 15.89 -21.06
C VAL A 434 22.17 15.94 -21.76
N GLY A 435 21.15 16.52 -21.13
CA GLY A 435 19.83 16.72 -21.74
C GLY A 435 19.92 17.54 -23.03
N LYS A 436 20.67 18.65 -23.01
CA LYS A 436 20.88 19.49 -24.19
C LYS A 436 21.66 18.78 -25.30
N ALA A 437 22.66 17.98 -24.94
CA ALA A 437 23.38 17.16 -25.91
C ALA A 437 22.44 16.15 -26.60
N PHE A 438 21.56 15.49 -25.84
CA PHE A 438 20.56 14.57 -26.40
C PHE A 438 19.59 15.25 -27.37
N GLU A 439 19.14 16.46 -27.04
CA GLU A 439 18.34 17.31 -27.92
C GLU A 439 19.08 17.60 -29.24
N LEU A 440 20.33 18.05 -29.15
CA LEU A 440 21.15 18.38 -30.33
C LEU A 440 21.48 17.15 -31.19
N PHE A 441 21.55 15.96 -30.60
CA PHE A 441 21.72 14.70 -31.31
C PHE A 441 20.41 14.19 -31.96
N GLY A 442 19.28 14.86 -31.73
CA GLY A 442 17.98 14.48 -32.26
C GLY A 442 17.36 13.27 -31.55
N LEU A 443 17.81 12.95 -30.34
CA LEU A 443 17.18 11.93 -29.50
C LEU A 443 15.84 12.42 -29.00
N LYS A 444 14.91 11.51 -28.68
CA LYS A 444 13.61 11.87 -28.12
C LYS A 444 13.54 11.41 -26.66
N PRO A 445 12.93 12.22 -25.78
CA PRO A 445 12.52 11.78 -24.45
C PRO A 445 11.75 10.46 -24.48
N PHE A 446 11.91 9.65 -23.44
CA PHE A 446 11.20 8.37 -23.27
C PHE A 446 10.32 8.48 -22.03
N LEU A 447 8.99 8.42 -22.20
CA LEU A 447 8.01 8.47 -21.09
C LEU A 447 8.02 9.77 -20.26
N ALA A 448 8.53 10.88 -20.80
CA ALA A 448 8.50 12.20 -20.19
C ALA A 448 8.45 13.30 -21.27
N ASP A 449 8.10 14.53 -20.87
CA ASP A 449 8.10 15.70 -21.75
C ASP A 449 9.52 16.24 -22.02
N ASP A 450 10.50 15.90 -21.16
CA ASP A 450 11.91 16.26 -21.28
C ASP A 450 12.84 15.05 -21.01
N TYR A 451 14.15 15.27 -20.99
CA TYR A 451 15.14 14.20 -20.76
C TYR A 451 15.35 13.84 -19.28
N PHE A 452 14.53 14.35 -18.36
CA PHE A 452 14.72 14.22 -16.92
C PHE A 452 13.63 13.37 -16.27
N HIS A 453 14.05 12.44 -15.40
CA HIS A 453 13.15 11.63 -14.58
C HIS A 453 13.47 11.88 -13.11
N PRO A 454 12.67 12.70 -12.40
CA PRO A 454 12.90 12.96 -10.99
C PRO A 454 12.53 11.71 -10.16
N PHE A 455 13.28 11.48 -9.10
CA PHE A 455 12.94 10.50 -8.08
C PHE A 455 13.39 11.02 -6.71
N GLU A 456 12.61 10.68 -5.68
CA GLU A 456 12.99 11.02 -4.31
C GLU A 456 14.02 10.06 -3.76
N PHE A 457 14.96 10.58 -2.98
CA PHE A 457 15.91 9.78 -2.23
C PHE A 457 16.25 10.46 -0.90
N THR A 458 16.52 9.67 0.13
CA THR A 458 17.04 10.20 1.39
C THR A 458 18.48 10.67 1.20
N ALA A 459 18.68 11.99 1.11
CA ALA A 459 20.00 12.60 0.89
C ALA A 459 20.92 12.50 2.13
N GLY A 460 20.35 12.33 3.31
CA GLY A 460 21.07 12.20 4.57
C GLY A 460 20.13 11.91 5.74
N VAL A 461 20.70 11.50 6.88
CA VAL A 461 19.98 11.35 8.14
C VAL A 461 20.88 11.91 9.23
N ASP A 462 20.38 12.85 10.01
CA ASP A 462 21.11 13.51 11.08
C ASP A 462 20.60 13.10 12.47
N LEU A 463 21.44 13.28 13.48
CA LEU A 463 21.08 13.01 14.86
C LEU A 463 20.31 14.20 15.44
N GLY A 464 19.04 14.00 15.80
CA GLY A 464 18.29 14.97 16.61
C GLY A 464 18.75 15.02 18.08
N GLU A 465 18.34 16.06 18.81
CA GLU A 465 18.74 16.33 20.21
C GLU A 465 18.30 15.26 21.23
N LYS A 466 17.32 14.43 20.86
CA LYS A 466 16.71 13.42 21.75
C LYS A 466 17.36 12.04 21.66
N ASN A 467 18.45 11.88 20.89
CA ASN A 467 19.16 10.60 20.78
C ASN A 467 19.86 10.25 22.08
N LYS A 468 19.31 9.28 22.83
CA LYS A 468 19.86 8.78 24.09
C LYS A 468 19.81 7.27 24.13
N LEU A 469 20.86 6.66 24.69
CA LEU A 469 20.90 5.23 24.98
C LEU A 469 21.38 5.05 26.42
N THR A 470 20.66 4.23 27.17
CA THR A 470 21.06 3.85 28.53
C THR A 470 21.18 2.35 28.61
N LEU A 471 22.28 1.88 29.20
CA LEU A 471 22.55 0.47 29.44
C LEU A 471 22.48 0.19 30.93
N THR A 472 21.81 -0.90 31.33
CA THR A 472 21.78 -1.34 32.74
C THR A 472 22.40 -2.73 32.82
N ILE A 473 23.50 -2.88 33.56
CA ILE A 473 24.20 -4.16 33.77
C ILE A 473 24.38 -4.37 35.27
N GLY A 474 23.94 -5.51 35.80
CA GLY A 474 24.11 -5.82 37.22
C GLY A 474 23.43 -4.84 38.19
N GLY A 475 22.42 -4.09 37.72
CA GLY A 475 21.73 -3.05 38.48
C GLY A 475 22.36 -1.66 38.41
N GLU A 476 23.53 -1.52 37.78
CA GLU A 476 24.17 -0.23 37.52
C GLU A 476 23.69 0.34 36.18
N LYS A 477 23.24 1.60 36.18
CA LYS A 477 22.69 2.31 35.02
C LYS A 477 23.73 3.29 34.48
N THR A 478 24.09 3.13 33.20
CA THR A 478 25.06 3.99 32.50
C THR A 478 24.43 4.64 31.28
N GLU A 479 24.48 5.97 31.19
CA GLU A 479 24.08 6.72 30.00
C GLU A 479 25.25 6.77 29.01
N LEU A 480 25.02 6.35 27.77
CA LEU A 480 26.04 6.23 26.73
C LEU A 480 26.05 7.48 25.84
N LYS A 481 27.25 7.99 25.56
CA LYS A 481 27.45 9.17 24.74
C LYS A 481 27.34 8.84 23.26
N VAL A 482 26.54 9.63 22.53
CA VAL A 482 26.37 9.47 21.09
C VAL A 482 27.67 9.84 20.35
N ASN A 483 28.01 9.08 19.31
CA ASN A 483 29.26 9.14 18.53
C ASN A 483 30.57 8.83 19.30
N GLU A 484 30.52 8.62 20.61
CA GLU A 484 31.66 8.10 21.40
C GLU A 484 31.43 6.62 21.74
N ASP A 485 30.37 6.33 22.48
CA ASP A 485 30.07 4.98 22.99
C ASP A 485 29.13 4.21 22.05
N TRP A 486 28.24 4.92 21.36
CA TRP A 486 27.29 4.33 20.43
C TRP A 486 26.90 5.29 19.31
N LYS A 487 26.43 4.75 18.19
CA LYS A 487 25.90 5.54 17.07
C LYS A 487 24.70 4.82 16.45
N PRO A 488 23.52 5.45 16.38
CA PRO A 488 22.41 4.86 15.64
C PRO A 488 22.75 4.84 14.15
N LEU A 489 22.24 3.84 13.44
CA LEU A 489 22.42 3.74 12.00
C LEU A 489 21.28 4.47 11.30
N SER A 490 21.50 4.91 10.05
CA SER A 490 20.50 5.66 9.26
C SER A 490 19.19 4.91 8.99
N PHE A 491 19.13 3.62 9.31
CA PHE A 491 17.94 2.77 9.19
C PHE A 491 17.41 2.32 10.56
N SER A 492 17.81 2.99 11.64
CA SER A 492 17.23 2.79 12.97
C SER A 492 15.79 3.32 13.01
N GLN A 493 14.93 2.64 13.77
CA GLN A 493 13.57 3.10 14.03
C GLN A 493 13.58 4.33 14.95
N LEU A 494 12.66 5.26 14.74
CA LEU A 494 12.42 6.41 15.62
C LEU A 494 11.52 6.01 16.79
N GLY A 495 11.78 6.57 17.98
CA GLY A 495 10.95 6.39 19.18
C GLY A 495 11.69 5.80 20.38
N GLU A 496 10.96 5.58 21.47
CA GLU A 496 11.48 4.97 22.70
C GLU A 496 11.41 3.44 22.61
N ILE A 497 12.55 2.77 22.73
CA ILE A 497 12.66 1.32 22.64
C ILE A 497 13.32 0.79 23.91
N THR A 498 12.59 -0.01 24.68
CA THR A 498 13.08 -0.67 25.89
C THR A 498 13.06 -2.19 25.72
N ALA A 499 14.08 -2.87 26.23
CA ALA A 499 14.04 -4.31 26.44
C ALA A 499 14.78 -4.69 27.73
N GLU A 500 14.35 -5.79 28.32
CA GLU A 500 14.88 -6.28 29.59
C GLU A 500 16.15 -7.13 29.42
N GLU A 501 16.41 -7.62 28.21
CA GLU A 501 17.51 -8.55 27.95
C GLU A 501 18.25 -8.26 26.63
N ILE A 502 19.56 -8.56 26.64
CA ILE A 502 20.42 -8.60 25.45
C ILE A 502 20.86 -10.04 25.23
N VAL A 503 20.68 -10.55 24.00
CA VAL A 503 21.09 -11.90 23.61
C VAL A 503 22.15 -11.86 22.52
N PHE A 504 23.21 -12.64 22.69
CA PHE A 504 24.30 -12.72 21.71
C PHE A 504 23.98 -13.76 20.62
N ALA A 505 23.82 -13.31 19.38
CA ALA A 505 23.47 -14.16 18.24
C ALA A 505 24.64 -14.36 17.26
N GLY A 506 25.88 -14.42 17.76
CA GLY A 506 27.06 -14.68 16.93
C GLY A 506 27.16 -13.66 15.79
N TYR A 507 27.21 -14.13 14.54
CA TYR A 507 27.25 -13.22 13.37
C TYR A 507 25.86 -12.75 12.90
N GLY A 508 24.75 -13.20 13.51
CA GLY A 508 23.40 -12.80 13.12
C GLY A 508 23.01 -13.22 11.69
N ILE A 509 23.65 -14.25 11.13
CA ILE A 509 23.44 -14.70 9.76
C ILE A 509 22.41 -15.84 9.73
N GLU A 510 21.46 -15.76 8.80
CA GLU A 510 20.47 -16.79 8.51
C GLU A 510 20.55 -17.16 7.02
N ILE A 511 20.76 -18.44 6.73
CA ILE A 511 20.89 -19.00 5.38
C ILE A 511 19.87 -20.12 5.23
N PRO A 512 18.84 -19.92 4.38
CA PRO A 512 17.84 -20.93 4.10
C PRO A 512 18.46 -22.17 3.43
N LYS A 513 17.89 -23.35 3.71
CA LYS A 513 18.29 -24.60 3.05
C LYS A 513 17.94 -24.55 1.56
N GLY A 514 18.86 -25.02 0.71
CA GLY A 514 18.53 -25.37 -0.68
C GLY A 514 18.71 -24.27 -1.71
N GLN A 515 19.28 -23.11 -1.37
CA GLN A 515 19.65 -22.13 -2.38
C GLN A 515 20.81 -22.64 -3.23
N VAL A 516 20.66 -22.54 -4.55
CA VAL A 516 21.65 -22.97 -5.54
C VAL A 516 22.68 -21.85 -5.73
N GLY A 517 23.95 -22.14 -5.47
CA GLY A 517 25.06 -21.24 -5.75
C GLY A 517 25.36 -21.15 -7.25
N ALA A 518 26.23 -20.20 -7.64
CA ALA A 518 26.68 -20.05 -9.02
C ALA A 518 27.41 -21.29 -9.59
N ASP A 519 27.75 -22.25 -8.73
CA ASP A 519 28.35 -23.55 -9.04
C ASP A 519 27.33 -24.71 -9.15
N GLY A 520 26.03 -24.41 -9.07
CA GLY A 520 24.96 -25.40 -9.14
C GLY A 520 24.74 -26.20 -7.85
N LYS A 521 25.50 -25.95 -6.77
CA LYS A 521 25.37 -26.69 -5.51
C LYS A 521 24.39 -26.03 -4.56
N LYS A 522 23.62 -26.86 -3.83
CA LYS A 522 22.68 -26.40 -2.80
C LYS A 522 23.44 -26.07 -1.51
N SER A 523 23.24 -24.85 -1.01
CA SER A 523 23.75 -24.44 0.30
C SER A 523 23.08 -25.20 1.45
N GLY A 524 23.89 -25.60 2.43
CA GLY A 524 23.42 -26.11 3.70
C GLY A 524 22.90 -25.00 4.60
N MET A 525 21.87 -25.30 5.40
CA MET A 525 21.26 -24.36 6.34
C MET A 525 22.30 -23.85 7.35
N TYR A 526 22.24 -22.56 7.68
CA TYR A 526 23.01 -21.97 8.76
C TYR A 526 22.16 -20.91 9.44
N SER A 527 22.06 -20.97 10.77
CA SER A 527 21.33 -19.96 11.53
C SER A 527 22.09 -19.64 12.79
N SER A 528 22.46 -18.37 12.95
CA SER A 528 23.00 -17.89 14.22
C SER A 528 21.93 -17.78 15.32
N TYR A 529 20.67 -18.07 14.99
CA TYR A 529 19.50 -17.97 15.89
C TYR A 529 18.90 -19.33 16.26
N TYR A 530 19.44 -20.44 15.75
CA TYR A 530 18.81 -21.77 15.82
C TYR A 530 18.41 -22.21 17.24
N HIS A 531 19.15 -21.75 18.26
CA HIS A 531 18.90 -22.05 19.68
C HIS A 531 18.62 -20.79 20.53
N LEU A 532 18.25 -19.66 19.90
CA LEU A 532 18.08 -18.40 20.59
C LEU A 532 16.64 -17.90 20.55
N ALA A 533 16.08 -17.64 21.73
CA ALA A 533 14.84 -16.89 21.88
C ALA A 533 15.16 -15.39 21.86
N VAL A 534 14.80 -14.71 20.77
CA VAL A 534 15.13 -13.28 20.56
C VAL A 534 13.94 -12.34 20.59
N LYS A 535 12.72 -12.89 20.69
CA LYS A 535 11.50 -12.10 20.72
C LYS A 535 11.51 -11.16 21.93
N ASP A 536 11.19 -9.90 21.69
CA ASP A 536 11.14 -8.82 22.69
C ASP A 536 12.50 -8.44 23.33
N LYS A 537 13.62 -8.96 22.81
CA LYS A 537 14.98 -8.71 23.30
C LYS A 537 15.80 -7.84 22.33
N TRP A 538 16.90 -7.28 22.82
CA TRP A 538 17.94 -6.73 21.94
C TRP A 538 18.91 -7.84 21.53
N VAL A 539 19.32 -7.84 20.27
CA VAL A 539 20.26 -8.83 19.74
C VAL A 539 21.63 -8.20 19.57
N LEU A 540 22.65 -8.74 20.22
CA LEU A 540 24.05 -8.39 19.96
C LEU A 540 24.62 -9.35 18.92
N VAL A 541 25.23 -8.82 17.86
CA VAL A 541 25.90 -9.59 16.82
C VAL A 541 27.33 -9.12 16.65
N LEU A 542 28.15 -9.93 15.97
CA LEU A 542 29.45 -9.54 15.46
C LEU A 542 29.27 -8.90 14.07
N ARG A 543 30.00 -7.81 13.83
CA ARG A 543 30.17 -7.26 12.48
C ARG A 543 30.79 -8.29 11.52
N PHE A 544 30.57 -8.08 10.24
CA PHE A 544 31.12 -8.91 9.15
C PHE A 544 30.63 -10.36 9.18
N MET A 545 31.49 -11.32 8.83
CA MET A 545 31.20 -12.75 8.73
C MET A 545 32.38 -13.56 9.25
N PRO A 546 32.20 -14.85 9.59
CA PRO A 546 33.31 -15.70 10.03
C PRO A 546 34.49 -15.68 9.06
N GLU A 547 35.69 -15.37 9.56
CA GLU A 547 36.90 -15.25 8.73
C GLU A 547 37.52 -16.62 8.40
N ASN A 548 37.45 -17.58 9.33
CA ASN A 548 38.03 -18.92 9.22
C ASN A 548 37.11 -19.91 8.50
N VAL A 549 36.67 -19.57 7.28
CA VAL A 549 35.83 -20.43 6.44
C VAL A 549 36.38 -20.52 5.02
N SER A 550 36.03 -21.59 4.31
CA SER A 550 36.43 -21.77 2.91
C SER A 550 35.97 -20.60 2.03
N ALA A 551 36.68 -20.32 0.94
CA ALA A 551 36.32 -19.26 0.01
C ALA A 551 34.88 -19.40 -0.54
N GLU A 552 34.43 -20.65 -0.74
CA GLU A 552 33.04 -20.97 -1.11
C GLU A 552 32.05 -20.55 -0.02
N ARG A 553 32.33 -20.92 1.25
CA ARG A 553 31.47 -20.56 2.38
C ARG A 553 31.45 -19.05 2.64
N ARG A 554 32.57 -18.37 2.42
CA ARG A 554 32.68 -16.91 2.50
C ARG A 554 31.78 -16.22 1.47
N ARG A 555 31.74 -16.71 0.23
CA ARG A 555 30.81 -16.20 -0.81
C ARG A 555 29.34 -16.41 -0.42
N GLN A 556 29.00 -17.56 0.15
CA GLN A 556 27.65 -17.83 0.65
C GLN A 556 27.28 -16.83 1.76
N PHE A 557 28.18 -16.61 2.73
CA PHE A 557 27.97 -15.69 3.85
C PHE A 557 27.88 -14.21 3.43
N ALA A 558 28.65 -13.81 2.41
CA ALA A 558 28.70 -12.43 1.94
C ALA A 558 27.32 -11.85 1.57
N ARG A 559 26.43 -12.69 1.01
CA ARG A 559 25.06 -12.29 0.66
C ARG A 559 24.20 -11.93 1.89
N TYR A 560 24.54 -12.47 3.06
CA TYR A 560 23.74 -12.41 4.29
C TYR A 560 24.42 -11.63 5.43
N SER A 561 25.62 -11.09 5.20
CA SER A 561 26.45 -10.47 6.24
C SER A 561 26.32 -8.95 6.31
N SER A 562 25.51 -8.32 5.45
CA SER A 562 25.27 -6.88 5.52
C SER A 562 24.49 -6.51 6.80
N MET A 563 24.79 -5.34 7.37
CA MET A 563 24.14 -4.88 8.60
C MET A 563 22.61 -4.79 8.43
N ARG A 564 22.13 -4.30 7.27
CA ARG A 564 20.69 -4.27 6.95
C ARG A 564 20.07 -5.67 6.93
N TYR A 565 20.72 -6.65 6.32
CA TYR A 565 20.17 -8.01 6.25
C TYR A 565 20.06 -8.64 7.65
N LYS A 566 21.09 -8.46 8.49
CA LYS A 566 21.09 -8.95 9.88
C LYS A 566 20.01 -8.27 10.73
N ALA A 567 19.84 -6.95 10.59
CA ALA A 567 18.79 -6.20 11.26
C ALA A 567 17.39 -6.70 10.86
N MET A 568 17.14 -6.88 9.55
CA MET A 568 15.89 -7.44 9.04
C MET A 568 15.62 -8.85 9.58
N THR A 569 16.65 -9.69 9.62
CA THR A 569 16.56 -11.06 10.16
C THR A 569 16.16 -11.05 11.64
N ALA A 570 16.82 -10.21 12.46
CA ALA A 570 16.49 -10.07 13.88
C ALA A 570 15.05 -9.55 14.08
N ARG A 571 14.65 -8.53 13.32
CA ARG A 571 13.29 -7.97 13.32
C ARG A 571 12.23 -9.03 12.98
N GLN A 572 12.44 -9.82 11.93
CA GLN A 572 11.52 -10.90 11.54
C GLN A 572 11.34 -11.96 12.64
N LYS A 573 12.35 -12.17 13.48
CA LYS A 573 12.29 -13.08 14.63
C LYS A 573 11.74 -12.41 15.90
N GLY A 574 11.33 -11.15 15.82
CA GLY A 574 10.66 -10.40 16.89
C GLY A 574 11.58 -9.65 17.84
N ALA A 575 12.86 -9.45 17.49
CA ALA A 575 13.76 -8.61 18.29
C ALA A 575 13.31 -7.15 18.31
N LYS A 576 13.53 -6.46 19.45
CA LYS A 576 13.23 -5.02 19.63
C LYS A 576 14.33 -4.12 19.10
N GLY A 577 15.57 -4.62 19.06
CA GLY A 577 16.73 -3.88 18.56
C GLY A 577 17.89 -4.80 18.24
N ILE A 578 18.90 -4.26 17.57
CA ILE A 578 20.14 -4.97 17.23
C ILE A 578 21.36 -4.08 17.48
N ILE A 579 22.43 -4.66 18.03
CA ILE A 579 23.73 -4.04 18.28
C ILE A 579 24.76 -4.79 17.43
N PHE A 580 25.63 -4.05 16.74
CA PHE A 580 26.56 -4.58 15.73
C PHE A 580 28.01 -4.68 16.20
#